data_AF-A0AAV4I0N9-F1
#
_entry.id   AF-A0AAV4I0N9-F1
#
_cell.length_a   1.000
_cell.length_b   1.000
_cell.length_c   1.000
_cell.angle_alpha   90.00
_cell.angle_beta   90.00
_cell.angle_gamma   90.00
#
_symmetry.space_group_name_H-M   'P 1'
#
loop_
_entity.id
_entity.type
_entity.pdbx_description
1 polymer ?
#
loop_
_entity_poly.entity_id
_entity_poly.type
_entity_poly.pdbx_seq_one_letter_code
_entity_poly.pdbx_strand_id
1 'polypeptide(L)'
;MPVALDKIQEVSVGNGALGPALHPSRIETMVFVRYVAPPTNPDDRAEYDAWLERVNFLCDDLHWLLQQPHDKFWCQVVFDEGLHKALDSFLHYCPRRYDNLKPLPEAGMQRQLELCRLVFLTYLRMSTHKESKDHFITPEVFGEILYNNFLFDIPKILDICSLFGKLNGPLLSKMVGNIFTQQPKYTNDLRDTMPTMFQVFSNIAARCGVLLETPGATPQKLSNQEVMTLTSNDLQDVLLYLTDTSLTLHRFLEVYPTAAAVFHKHGFCSVLANFYDNVMPELRSQLKQLDFPSSSTKMQLANKLQVIRKSLVSVFHAVVQHVCLTPVLENAK
;
A
#
# COMPACT_ATOMS: atom_id res chain seq x y z
N MET A 1 -13.33 -36.10 -9.87
CA MET A 1 -13.54 -34.64 -10.03
C MET A 1 -12.61 -33.96 -9.04
N PRO A 2 -11.90 -32.88 -9.42
CA PRO A 2 -11.03 -32.16 -8.49
C PRO A 2 -11.87 -31.55 -7.36
N VAL A 3 -11.38 -31.65 -6.12
CA VAL A 3 -12.06 -31.18 -4.90
C VAL A 3 -11.36 -29.93 -4.42
N ALA A 4 -12.12 -28.89 -4.07
CA ALA A 4 -11.59 -27.64 -3.55
C ALA A 4 -10.96 -27.85 -2.17
N LEU A 5 -9.86 -27.16 -1.87
CA LEU A 5 -9.09 -27.34 -0.63
C LEU A 5 -9.95 -27.16 0.65
N ASP A 6 -10.90 -26.23 0.63
CA ASP A 6 -11.85 -25.98 1.72
C ASP A 6 -12.82 -27.14 2.01
N LYS A 7 -12.90 -28.11 1.10
CA LYS A 7 -13.77 -29.30 1.22
C LYS A 7 -12.99 -30.58 1.48
N ILE A 8 -11.66 -30.54 1.45
CA ILE A 8 -10.81 -31.70 1.70
C ILE A 8 -10.72 -31.93 3.22
N GLN A 9 -10.79 -33.21 3.62
CA GLN A 9 -10.59 -33.65 5.00
C GLN A 9 -9.39 -34.61 5.05
N GLU A 10 -8.34 -34.24 5.78
CA GLU A 10 -7.04 -34.94 5.79
C GLU A 10 -6.41 -35.10 7.18
N VAL A 11 -6.80 -34.30 8.17
CA VAL A 11 -6.15 -34.28 9.48
C VAL A 11 -6.81 -35.30 10.41
N SER A 12 -6.06 -36.24 11.01
CA SER A 12 -6.65 -37.09 12.06
C SER A 12 -6.88 -36.28 13.33
N VAL A 13 -8.15 -35.99 13.63
CA VAL A 13 -8.57 -35.36 14.90
C VAL A 13 -8.79 -36.49 15.91
N GLY A 14 -8.35 -36.29 17.16
CA GLY A 14 -8.10 -37.30 18.21
C GLY A 14 -9.15 -38.40 18.53
N ASN A 15 -10.25 -38.49 17.77
CA ASN A 15 -11.24 -39.56 17.81
C ASN A 15 -11.28 -40.41 16.51
N GLY A 16 -10.29 -40.30 15.63
CA GLY A 16 -10.25 -41.01 14.33
C GLY A 16 -11.11 -40.37 13.23
N ALA A 17 -11.64 -39.16 13.47
CA ALA A 17 -12.36 -38.37 12.48
C ALA A 17 -11.38 -37.51 11.66
N LEU A 18 -11.62 -37.39 10.36
CA LEU A 18 -10.83 -36.51 9.48
C LEU A 18 -11.31 -35.07 9.62
N GLY A 19 -10.40 -34.19 10.02
CA GLY A 19 -10.54 -32.74 10.12
C GLY A 19 -10.13 -32.04 8.81
N PRO A 20 -10.41 -30.73 8.72
CA PRO A 20 -10.22 -29.96 7.50
C PRO A 20 -8.76 -29.96 7.03
N ALA A 21 -8.55 -29.91 5.72
CA ALA A 21 -7.21 -29.85 5.16
C ALA A 21 -6.46 -28.58 5.56
N LEU A 22 -7.16 -27.44 5.68
CA LEU A 22 -6.62 -26.23 6.30
C LEU A 22 -6.71 -26.35 7.82
N HIS A 23 -5.56 -26.55 8.47
CA HIS A 23 -5.51 -26.73 9.92
C HIS A 23 -4.20 -26.19 10.52
N PRO A 24 -4.23 -25.55 11.71
CA PRO A 24 -3.03 -25.02 12.36
C PRO A 24 -1.94 -26.06 12.60
N SER A 25 -2.29 -27.32 12.87
CA SER A 25 -1.31 -28.39 13.10
C SER A 25 -0.52 -28.82 11.85
N ARG A 26 -0.81 -28.24 10.67
CA ARG A 26 -0.14 -28.53 9.40
C ARG A 26 0.84 -27.45 8.98
N ILE A 27 1.00 -26.40 9.77
CA ILE A 27 2.06 -25.41 9.53
C ILE A 27 3.41 -26.03 9.83
N GLU A 28 4.42 -25.61 9.08
CA GLU A 28 5.81 -25.93 9.40
C GLU A 28 6.32 -24.93 10.44
N THR A 29 7.20 -25.39 11.32
CA THR A 29 7.78 -24.54 12.38
C THR A 29 8.89 -23.69 11.78
N MET A 30 8.51 -22.51 11.31
CA MET A 30 9.41 -21.51 10.73
C MET A 30 9.50 -20.27 11.63
N VAL A 31 10.62 -19.54 11.54
CA VAL A 31 10.81 -18.27 12.26
C VAL A 31 11.02 -17.16 11.25
N PHE A 32 9.93 -16.52 10.84
CA PHE A 32 9.98 -15.37 9.95
C PHE A 32 10.42 -14.12 10.72
N VAL A 33 11.60 -13.60 10.36
CA VAL A 33 12.10 -12.34 10.93
C VAL A 33 11.31 -11.14 10.36
N ARG A 34 11.23 -10.04 11.11
CA ARG A 34 10.60 -8.81 10.60
C ARG A 34 11.56 -8.08 9.66
N TYR A 35 11.03 -7.49 8.59
CA TYR A 35 11.80 -6.61 7.73
C TYR A 35 12.16 -5.30 8.44
N VAL A 36 13.33 -4.75 8.10
CA VAL A 36 13.77 -3.41 8.48
C VAL A 36 14.31 -2.71 7.25
N ALA A 37 14.09 -1.40 7.18
CA ALA A 37 14.61 -0.58 6.09
C ALA A 37 16.14 -0.66 6.02
N PRO A 38 16.75 -0.48 4.83
CA PRO A 38 18.19 -0.35 4.70
C PRO A 38 18.72 0.80 5.56
N PRO A 39 19.97 0.71 6.05
CA PRO A 39 20.56 1.75 6.87
C PRO A 39 20.68 3.06 6.09
N THR A 40 20.46 4.18 6.78
CA THR A 40 20.64 5.52 6.22
C THR A 40 22.07 5.76 5.73
N ASN A 41 23.04 5.09 6.37
CA ASN A 41 24.44 5.09 5.98
C ASN A 41 24.96 3.69 5.66
N PRO A 42 24.88 3.21 4.41
CA PRO A 42 25.38 1.90 4.00
C PRO A 42 26.90 1.71 4.16
N ASP A 43 27.65 2.79 4.41
CA ASP A 43 29.09 2.74 4.68
C ASP A 43 29.40 2.21 6.11
N ASP A 44 28.42 2.22 7.01
CA ASP A 44 28.52 1.53 8.30
C ASP A 44 28.35 0.03 8.09
N ARG A 45 29.47 -0.70 8.11
CA ARG A 45 29.48 -2.15 7.86
C ARG A 45 28.66 -2.93 8.88
N ALA A 46 28.64 -2.51 10.14
CA ALA A 46 27.92 -3.27 11.16
C ALA A 46 26.41 -3.21 10.93
N GLU A 47 25.87 -2.01 10.67
CA GLU A 47 24.46 -1.83 10.34
C GLU A 47 24.09 -2.48 9.00
N TYR A 48 24.95 -2.33 7.99
CA TYR A 48 24.75 -2.91 6.67
C TYR A 48 24.76 -4.44 6.70
N ASP A 49 25.73 -5.08 7.36
CA ASP A 49 25.85 -6.53 7.42
C ASP A 49 24.66 -7.14 8.19
N ALA A 50 24.24 -6.51 9.30
CA ALA A 50 23.07 -6.94 10.06
C ALA A 50 21.76 -6.80 9.25
N TRP A 51 21.62 -5.72 8.48
CA TRP A 51 20.48 -5.55 7.57
C TRP A 51 20.50 -6.61 6.45
N LEU A 52 21.65 -6.85 5.83
CA LEU A 52 21.80 -7.80 4.73
C LEU A 52 21.53 -9.24 5.18
N GLU A 53 22.02 -9.64 6.35
CA GLU A 53 21.73 -10.94 6.95
C GLU A 53 20.23 -11.15 7.13
N ARG A 54 19.52 -10.14 7.64
CA ARG A 54 18.07 -10.18 7.81
C ARG A 54 17.30 -10.28 6.51
N VAL A 55 17.72 -9.53 5.48
CA VAL A 55 17.16 -9.64 4.13
C VAL A 55 17.42 -11.04 3.56
N ASN A 56 18.58 -11.64 3.85
CA ASN A 56 18.89 -12.99 3.41
C ASN A 56 17.93 -14.02 4.00
N PHE A 57 17.72 -14.01 5.32
CA PHE A 57 16.75 -14.90 5.97
C PHE A 57 15.35 -14.76 5.34
N LEU A 58 14.87 -13.52 5.16
CA LEU A 58 13.58 -13.28 4.53
C LEU A 58 13.48 -13.84 3.10
N CYS A 59 14.54 -13.66 2.30
CA CYS A 59 14.56 -14.20 0.94
C CYS A 59 14.52 -15.72 0.94
N ASP A 60 15.25 -16.36 1.84
CA ASP A 60 15.35 -17.82 1.90
C ASP A 60 14.03 -18.42 2.40
N ASP A 61 13.44 -17.81 3.44
CA ASP A 61 12.13 -18.20 3.99
C ASP A 61 11.00 -18.02 2.98
N LEU A 62 10.97 -16.91 2.23
CA LEU A 62 9.95 -16.69 1.21
C LEU A 62 10.16 -17.55 -0.04
N HIS A 63 11.40 -17.91 -0.38
CA HIS A 63 11.66 -18.93 -1.40
C HIS A 63 11.07 -20.27 -0.99
N TRP A 64 11.34 -20.69 0.25
CA TRP A 64 10.77 -21.92 0.81
C TRP A 64 9.23 -21.87 0.79
N LEU A 65 8.63 -20.75 1.21
CA LEU A 65 7.17 -20.59 1.25
C LEU A 65 6.56 -20.74 -0.15
N LEU A 66 7.14 -20.08 -1.15
CA LEU A 66 6.64 -20.12 -2.53
C LEU A 66 6.82 -21.49 -3.19
N GLN A 67 7.73 -22.33 -2.69
CA GLN A 67 7.89 -23.71 -3.14
C GLN A 67 6.89 -24.68 -2.51
N GLN A 68 6.15 -24.27 -1.47
CA GLN A 68 5.20 -25.15 -0.81
C GLN A 68 4.04 -25.56 -1.74
N PRO A 69 3.56 -26.82 -1.64
CA PRO A 69 2.30 -27.25 -2.25
C PRO A 69 1.14 -26.35 -1.85
N HIS A 70 0.08 -26.31 -2.67
CA HIS A 70 -1.07 -25.42 -2.48
C HIS A 70 -1.68 -25.49 -1.07
N ASP A 71 -1.96 -26.69 -0.56
CA ASP A 71 -2.52 -26.91 0.78
C ASP A 71 -1.58 -26.43 1.89
N LYS A 72 -0.28 -26.73 1.78
CA LYS A 72 0.73 -26.35 2.77
C LYS A 72 1.01 -24.85 2.78
N PHE A 73 1.08 -24.24 1.60
CA PHE A 73 1.17 -22.78 1.46
C PHE A 73 0.01 -22.10 2.18
N TRP A 74 -1.23 -22.53 1.92
CA TRP A 74 -2.40 -21.94 2.55
C TRP A 74 -2.49 -22.23 4.05
N CYS A 75 -2.03 -23.39 4.54
CA CYS A 75 -1.90 -23.61 5.98
C CYS A 75 -0.93 -22.59 6.61
N GLN A 76 0.25 -22.40 6.02
CA GLN A 76 1.23 -21.45 6.54
C GLN A 76 0.69 -20.02 6.52
N VAL A 77 0.14 -19.58 5.38
CA VAL A 77 -0.39 -18.22 5.22
C VAL A 77 -1.55 -17.94 6.15
N VAL A 78 -2.41 -18.90 6.44
CA VAL A 78 -3.59 -18.65 7.30
C VAL A 78 -3.20 -18.62 8.77
N PHE A 79 -2.27 -19.48 9.22
CA PHE A 79 -2.06 -19.73 10.64
C PHE A 79 -0.71 -19.26 11.21
N ASP A 80 0.25 -18.84 10.39
CA ASP A 80 1.55 -18.35 10.86
C ASP A 80 1.57 -16.81 11.01
N GLU A 81 1.41 -16.33 12.25
CA GLU A 81 1.51 -14.91 12.57
C GLU A 81 2.91 -14.31 12.33
N GLY A 82 3.97 -15.13 12.38
CA GLY A 82 5.33 -14.69 12.09
C GLY A 82 5.45 -14.22 10.65
N LEU A 83 4.89 -15.01 9.72
CA LEU A 83 4.81 -14.65 8.30
C LEU A 83 4.02 -13.34 8.10
N HIS A 84 2.88 -13.16 8.78
CA HIS A 84 2.11 -11.91 8.69
C HIS A 84 2.96 -10.71 9.13
N LYS A 85 3.61 -10.82 10.30
CA LYS A 85 4.47 -9.75 10.84
C LYS A 85 5.63 -9.43 9.89
N ALA A 86 6.19 -10.43 9.21
CA ALA A 86 7.25 -10.24 8.22
C ALA A 86 6.75 -9.50 6.97
N LEU A 87 5.61 -9.91 6.40
CA LEU A 87 5.02 -9.25 5.23
C LEU A 87 4.54 -7.83 5.55
N ASP A 88 3.95 -7.60 6.72
CA ASP A 88 3.45 -6.30 7.17
C ASP A 88 4.60 -5.33 7.39
N SER A 89 5.66 -5.78 8.09
CA SER A 89 6.86 -4.95 8.28
C SER A 89 7.55 -4.64 6.95
N PHE A 90 7.51 -5.55 5.97
CA PHE A 90 8.03 -5.27 4.64
C PHE A 90 7.21 -4.18 3.95
N LEU A 91 5.88 -4.30 3.87
CA LEU A 91 5.04 -3.28 3.24
C LEU A 91 5.21 -1.92 3.92
N HIS A 92 5.30 -1.90 5.24
CA HIS A 92 5.42 -0.66 5.99
C HIS A 92 6.80 0.01 5.80
N TYR A 93 7.90 -0.72 5.98
CA TYR A 93 9.25 -0.13 6.00
C TYR A 93 10.01 -0.21 4.67
N CYS A 94 9.54 -0.94 3.66
CA CYS A 94 10.24 -1.02 2.38
C CYS A 94 10.32 0.37 1.74
N PRO A 95 11.52 0.86 1.39
CA PRO A 95 11.64 2.17 0.77
C PRO A 95 10.85 2.26 -0.54
N ARG A 96 10.13 3.37 -0.73
CA ARG A 96 9.47 3.69 -1.99
C ARG A 96 10.47 4.37 -2.93
N ARG A 97 10.17 4.33 -4.23
CA ARG A 97 11.08 4.84 -5.28
C ARG A 97 11.39 6.35 -5.18
N TYR A 98 10.55 7.09 -4.48
CA TYR A 98 10.69 8.53 -4.30
C TYR A 98 11.39 8.90 -2.99
N ASP A 99 11.76 7.91 -2.17
CA ASP A 99 12.52 8.12 -0.96
C ASP A 99 13.98 8.43 -1.30
N ASN A 100 14.56 9.37 -0.56
CA ASN A 100 15.93 9.82 -0.77
C ASN A 100 16.89 8.94 0.03
N LEU A 101 17.14 7.73 -0.46
CA LEU A 101 18.12 6.83 0.16
C LEU A 101 19.49 6.93 -0.50
N LYS A 102 20.53 6.71 0.30
CA LYS A 102 21.86 6.44 -0.24
C LYS A 102 21.83 5.15 -1.07
N PRO A 103 22.55 5.11 -2.20
CA PRO A 103 22.67 3.88 -2.98
C PRO A 103 23.23 2.73 -2.13
N LEU A 104 22.60 1.58 -2.20
CA LEU A 104 23.10 0.35 -1.60
C LEU A 104 24.28 -0.20 -2.41
N PRO A 105 25.25 -0.88 -1.76
CA PRO A 105 26.19 -1.75 -2.46
C PRO A 105 25.47 -2.77 -3.35
N GLU A 106 26.12 -3.23 -4.42
CA GLU A 106 25.50 -4.06 -5.45
C GLU A 106 24.85 -5.33 -4.89
N ALA A 107 25.53 -6.04 -3.99
CA ALA A 107 25.01 -7.25 -3.35
C ALA A 107 23.72 -6.97 -2.55
N GLY A 108 23.68 -5.88 -1.77
CA GLY A 108 22.51 -5.46 -1.01
C GLY A 108 21.36 -5.04 -1.92
N MET A 109 21.66 -4.32 -3.00
CA MET A 109 20.65 -3.93 -3.99
C MET A 109 20.03 -5.16 -4.66
N GLN A 110 20.83 -6.15 -5.07
CA GLN A 110 20.34 -7.38 -5.68
C GLN A 110 19.42 -8.16 -4.72
N ARG A 111 19.82 -8.33 -3.46
CA ARG A 111 19.00 -9.02 -2.46
C ARG A 111 17.73 -8.27 -2.11
N GLN A 112 17.76 -6.94 -2.03
CA GLN A 112 16.54 -6.14 -1.84
C GLN A 112 15.57 -6.30 -3.02
N LEU A 113 16.07 -6.31 -4.27
CA LEU A 113 15.22 -6.52 -5.45
C LEU A 113 14.63 -7.93 -5.48
N GLU A 114 15.40 -8.93 -5.09
CA GLU A 114 14.93 -10.31 -4.94
C GLU A 114 13.84 -10.41 -3.88
N LEU A 115 14.02 -9.80 -2.72
CA LEU A 115 13.01 -9.76 -1.66
C LEU A 115 11.72 -9.09 -2.15
N CYS A 116 11.82 -7.94 -2.83
CA CYS A 116 10.68 -7.29 -3.46
C CYS A 116 9.91 -8.24 -4.40
N ARG A 117 10.64 -9.02 -5.22
CA ARG A 117 10.04 -10.00 -6.13
C ARG A 117 9.32 -11.10 -5.35
N LEU A 118 9.94 -11.65 -4.31
CA LEU A 118 9.37 -12.72 -3.51
C LEU A 118 8.11 -12.28 -2.79
N VAL A 119 8.14 -11.11 -2.12
CA VAL A 119 6.95 -10.55 -1.46
C VAL A 119 5.82 -10.33 -2.44
N PHE A 120 6.11 -9.77 -3.63
CA PHE A 120 5.09 -9.60 -4.67
C PHE A 120 4.49 -10.94 -5.11
N LEU A 121 5.31 -11.96 -5.33
CA LEU A 121 4.84 -13.30 -5.71
C LEU A 121 4.02 -13.98 -4.60
N THR A 122 4.37 -13.75 -3.34
CA THR A 122 3.60 -14.23 -2.19
C THR A 122 2.21 -13.60 -2.19
N TYR A 123 2.09 -12.28 -2.31
CA TYR A 123 0.80 -11.61 -2.42
C TYR A 123 0.01 -11.99 -3.69
N LEU A 124 0.70 -12.24 -4.80
CA LEU A 124 0.08 -12.75 -6.03
C LEU A 124 -0.58 -14.11 -5.79
N ARG A 125 0.14 -15.03 -5.13
CA ARG A 125 -0.37 -16.35 -4.79
C ARG A 125 -1.56 -16.25 -3.81
N MET A 126 -1.44 -15.41 -2.78
CA MET A 126 -2.51 -15.12 -1.82
C MET A 126 -3.76 -14.48 -2.46
N SER A 127 -3.63 -13.78 -3.58
CA SER A 127 -4.77 -13.19 -4.31
C SER A 127 -5.34 -14.08 -5.41
N THR A 128 -4.86 -15.33 -5.51
CA THR A 128 -5.24 -16.29 -6.55
C THR A 128 -5.99 -17.48 -5.95
N HIS A 129 -7.32 -17.41 -5.91
CA HIS A 129 -8.17 -18.50 -5.39
C HIS A 129 -8.09 -19.81 -6.20
N LYS A 130 -7.55 -19.77 -7.43
CA LYS A 130 -7.43 -20.91 -8.33
C LYS A 130 -6.04 -20.93 -8.96
N GLU A 131 -5.11 -21.65 -8.33
CA GLU A 131 -3.74 -21.83 -8.83
C GLU A 131 -3.70 -22.80 -10.03
N SER A 132 -4.56 -23.81 -10.06
CA SER A 132 -4.68 -24.75 -11.17
C SER A 132 -6.10 -25.33 -11.28
N LYS A 133 -6.29 -26.35 -12.13
CA LYS A 133 -7.57 -27.09 -12.20
C LYS A 133 -7.81 -27.94 -10.94
N ASP A 134 -6.74 -28.43 -10.33
CA ASP A 134 -6.77 -29.34 -9.19
C ASP A 134 -6.49 -28.64 -7.86
N HIS A 135 -5.91 -27.43 -7.92
CA HIS A 135 -5.54 -26.63 -6.74
C HIS A 135 -6.31 -25.32 -6.74
N PHE A 136 -7.38 -25.29 -5.95
CA PHE A 136 -8.24 -24.11 -5.79
C PHE A 136 -8.98 -24.13 -4.45
N ILE A 137 -9.42 -22.96 -4.04
CA ILE A 137 -10.36 -22.73 -2.93
C ILE A 137 -11.65 -22.17 -3.55
N THR A 138 -12.81 -22.55 -3.01
CA THR A 138 -14.07 -21.97 -3.47
C THR A 138 -14.08 -20.45 -3.28
N PRO A 139 -14.63 -19.67 -4.25
CA PRO A 139 -14.71 -18.21 -4.20
C PRO A 139 -15.15 -17.64 -2.84
N GLU A 140 -16.23 -18.20 -2.28
CA GLU A 140 -16.85 -17.72 -1.04
C GLU A 140 -15.92 -17.94 0.16
N VAL A 141 -15.37 -19.15 0.30
CA VAL A 141 -14.46 -19.48 1.42
C VAL A 141 -13.14 -18.73 1.27
N PHE A 142 -12.63 -18.57 0.04
CA PHE A 142 -11.43 -17.79 -0.23
C PHE A 142 -11.59 -16.34 0.25
N GLY A 143 -12.70 -15.69 -0.10
CA GLY A 143 -12.98 -14.31 0.34
C GLY A 143 -13.05 -14.17 1.86
N GLU A 144 -13.63 -15.16 2.56
CA GLU A 144 -13.66 -15.20 4.02
C GLU A 144 -12.29 -15.49 4.65
N ILE A 145 -11.47 -16.36 4.02
CA ILE A 145 -10.08 -16.59 4.45
C ILE A 145 -9.27 -15.30 4.38
N LEU A 146 -9.37 -14.56 3.27
CA LEU A 146 -8.63 -13.30 3.12
C LEU A 146 -9.00 -12.30 4.22
N TYR A 147 -10.30 -12.12 4.44
CA TYR A 147 -10.83 -11.10 5.34
C TYR A 147 -10.63 -11.43 6.82
N ASN A 148 -11.03 -12.64 7.23
CA ASN A 148 -11.08 -13.00 8.64
C ASN A 148 -9.70 -13.28 9.25
N ASN A 149 -8.70 -13.55 8.41
CA ASN A 149 -7.31 -13.75 8.84
C ASN A 149 -6.42 -12.52 8.56
N PHE A 150 -7.00 -11.36 8.23
CA PHE A 150 -6.27 -10.10 8.01
C PHE A 150 -5.14 -10.19 6.97
N LEU A 151 -5.28 -11.10 5.99
CA LEU A 151 -4.28 -11.31 4.94
C LEU A 151 -4.17 -10.09 4.01
N PHE A 152 -5.28 -9.35 3.89
CA PHE A 152 -5.32 -8.05 3.25
C PHE A 152 -6.15 -7.08 4.10
N ASP A 153 -5.81 -5.81 4.00
CA ASP A 153 -6.60 -4.67 4.47
C ASP A 153 -6.36 -3.51 3.50
N ILE A 154 -7.12 -2.42 3.63
CA ILE A 154 -6.98 -1.27 2.73
C ILE A 154 -5.57 -0.66 2.77
N PRO A 155 -4.95 -0.39 3.94
CA PRO A 155 -3.55 0.04 4.00
C PRO A 155 -2.57 -0.87 3.24
N LYS A 156 -2.64 -2.20 3.45
CA LYS A 156 -1.80 -3.17 2.73
C LYS A 156 -1.99 -3.09 1.22
N ILE A 157 -3.24 -3.00 0.75
CA ILE A 157 -3.53 -2.86 -0.68
C ILE A 157 -2.95 -1.57 -1.25
N LEU A 158 -3.06 -0.45 -0.52
CA LEU A 158 -2.45 0.83 -0.90
C LEU A 158 -0.93 0.72 -0.99
N ASP A 159 -0.27 0.09 -0.01
CA ASP A 159 1.18 -0.12 0.01
C ASP A 159 1.64 -1.02 -1.14
N ILE A 160 0.94 -2.13 -1.41
CA ILE A 160 1.23 -3.01 -2.55
C ILE A 160 1.11 -2.23 -3.87
N CYS A 161 0.10 -1.38 -4.03
CA CYS A 161 -0.07 -0.53 -5.21
C CYS A 161 1.09 0.48 -5.34
N SER A 162 1.49 1.11 -4.24
CA SER A 162 2.59 2.09 -4.22
C SER A 162 3.94 1.44 -4.57
N LEU A 163 4.23 0.27 -4.01
CA LEU A 163 5.48 -0.46 -4.22
C LEU A 163 5.58 -1.10 -5.63
N PHE A 164 4.50 -1.74 -6.09
CA PHE A 164 4.56 -2.63 -7.26
C PHE A 164 3.79 -2.14 -8.49
N GLY A 165 2.93 -1.12 -8.37
CA GLY A 165 2.02 -0.70 -9.44
C GLY A 165 2.69 -0.23 -10.72
N LYS A 166 3.83 0.48 -10.61
CA LYS A 166 4.50 1.06 -11.80
C LYS A 166 5.07 0.01 -12.76
N LEU A 167 5.56 -1.13 -12.26
CA LEU A 167 6.20 -2.16 -13.11
C LEU A 167 5.28 -3.35 -13.40
N ASN A 168 4.34 -3.65 -12.51
CA ASN A 168 3.51 -4.85 -12.58
C ASN A 168 2.02 -4.54 -12.82
N GLY A 169 1.71 -3.37 -13.39
CA GLY A 169 0.36 -2.81 -13.48
C GLY A 169 -0.74 -3.81 -13.86
N PRO A 170 -0.67 -4.52 -15.01
CA PRO A 170 -1.71 -5.46 -15.41
C PRO A 170 -1.92 -6.63 -14.44
N LEU A 171 -0.83 -7.21 -13.95
CA LEU A 171 -0.89 -8.34 -13.02
C LEU A 171 -1.43 -7.89 -11.66
N LEU A 172 -0.98 -6.73 -11.18
CA LEU A 172 -1.45 -6.17 -9.93
C LEU A 172 -2.93 -5.72 -10.01
N SER A 173 -3.37 -5.21 -11.16
CA SER A 173 -4.79 -4.88 -11.38
C SER A 173 -5.67 -6.13 -11.26
N LYS A 174 -5.20 -7.27 -11.78
CA LYS A 174 -5.88 -8.56 -11.62
C LYS A 174 -5.87 -9.03 -10.15
N MET A 175 -4.74 -8.88 -9.44
CA MET A 175 -4.64 -9.23 -8.02
C MET A 175 -5.65 -8.44 -7.17
N VAL A 176 -5.62 -7.11 -7.27
CA VAL A 176 -6.52 -6.22 -6.51
C VAL A 176 -7.97 -6.43 -6.93
N GLY A 177 -8.24 -6.52 -8.23
CA GLY A 177 -9.57 -6.83 -8.75
C GLY A 177 -10.12 -8.15 -8.20
N ASN A 178 -9.31 -9.21 -8.14
CA ASN A 178 -9.70 -10.48 -7.54
C ASN A 178 -10.05 -10.31 -6.06
N ILE A 179 -9.22 -9.63 -5.27
CA ILE A 179 -9.46 -9.42 -3.83
C ILE A 179 -10.82 -8.75 -3.61
N PHE A 180 -11.10 -7.64 -4.30
CA PHE A 180 -12.38 -6.92 -4.17
C PHE A 180 -13.57 -7.71 -4.72
N THR A 181 -13.37 -8.52 -5.78
CA THR A 181 -14.43 -9.34 -6.37
C THR A 181 -14.82 -10.49 -5.46
N GLN A 182 -13.83 -11.22 -4.92
CA GLN A 182 -14.09 -12.37 -4.06
C GLN A 182 -14.49 -11.97 -2.63
N GLN A 183 -14.12 -10.76 -2.20
CA GLN A 183 -14.53 -10.22 -0.90
C GLN A 183 -15.02 -8.77 -1.04
N PRO A 184 -16.34 -8.57 -1.26
CA PRO A 184 -16.91 -7.23 -1.40
C PRO A 184 -16.80 -6.35 -0.14
N LYS A 185 -16.59 -6.93 1.06
CA LYS A 185 -16.44 -6.16 2.31
C LYS A 185 -15.31 -5.13 2.24
N TYR A 186 -14.24 -5.39 1.48
CA TYR A 186 -13.18 -4.40 1.25
C TYR A 186 -13.67 -3.10 0.60
N THR A 187 -14.77 -3.13 -0.16
CA THR A 187 -15.39 -1.89 -0.68
C THR A 187 -16.00 -1.05 0.44
N ASN A 188 -16.54 -1.69 1.48
CA ASN A 188 -17.03 -1.01 2.67
C ASN A 188 -15.86 -0.50 3.52
N ASP A 189 -14.81 -1.31 3.71
CA ASP A 189 -13.62 -0.85 4.43
C ASP A 189 -13.00 0.38 3.74
N LEU A 190 -12.92 0.37 2.40
CA LEU A 190 -12.45 1.52 1.63
C LEU A 190 -13.32 2.76 1.87
N ARG A 191 -14.64 2.60 1.89
CA ARG A 191 -15.58 3.67 2.25
C ARG A 191 -15.29 4.21 3.65
N ASP A 192 -15.08 3.32 4.61
CA ASP A 192 -14.86 3.67 6.00
C ASP A 192 -13.47 4.31 6.22
N THR A 193 -12.52 4.13 5.30
CA THR A 193 -11.22 4.85 5.31
C THR A 193 -11.29 6.27 4.74
N MET A 194 -12.35 6.66 4.02
CA MET A 194 -12.45 7.98 3.38
C MET A 194 -12.35 9.17 4.35
N PRO A 195 -13.00 9.15 5.54
CA PRO A 195 -12.85 10.22 6.52
C PRO A 195 -11.39 10.40 6.98
N THR A 196 -10.67 9.30 7.18
CA THR A 196 -9.24 9.33 7.52
C THR A 196 -8.41 9.94 6.40
N MET A 197 -8.71 9.61 5.13
CA MET A 197 -8.04 10.22 3.98
C MET A 197 -8.27 11.74 3.95
N PHE A 198 -9.49 12.22 4.21
CA PHE A 198 -9.76 13.66 4.32
C PHE A 198 -9.00 14.32 5.47
N GLN A 199 -8.95 13.66 6.63
CA GLN A 199 -8.19 14.14 7.77
C GLN A 199 -6.70 14.29 7.45
N VAL A 200 -6.12 13.40 6.64
CA VAL A 200 -4.73 13.54 6.16
C VAL A 200 -4.54 14.85 5.39
N PHE A 201 -5.40 15.16 4.42
CA PHE A 201 -5.32 16.42 3.67
C PHE A 201 -5.53 17.65 4.56
N SER A 202 -6.50 17.59 5.49
CA SER A 202 -6.73 18.67 6.46
C SER A 202 -5.54 18.89 7.38
N ASN A 203 -4.91 17.82 7.87
CA ASN A 203 -3.72 17.91 8.72
C ASN A 203 -2.53 18.52 7.96
N ILE A 204 -2.34 18.15 6.69
CA ILE A 204 -1.31 18.73 5.82
C ILE A 204 -1.56 20.22 5.60
N ALA A 205 -2.81 20.60 5.30
CA ALA A 205 -3.17 22.01 5.12
C ALA A 205 -2.96 22.82 6.39
N ALA A 206 -3.38 22.29 7.56
CA ALA A 206 -3.17 22.93 8.85
C ALA A 206 -1.68 23.15 9.16
N ARG A 207 -0.81 22.18 8.84
CA ARG A 207 0.65 22.35 8.96
C ARG A 207 1.19 23.46 8.04
N CYS A 208 0.52 23.74 6.93
CA CYS A 208 0.85 24.86 6.04
C CYS A 208 0.23 26.19 6.49
N GLY A 209 -0.46 26.25 7.64
CA GLY A 209 -1.19 27.45 8.07
C GLY A 209 -2.45 27.74 7.23
N VAL A 210 -2.94 26.75 6.48
CA VAL A 210 -4.10 26.87 5.60
C VAL A 210 -5.31 26.20 6.24
N LEU A 211 -6.39 26.97 6.42
CA LEU A 211 -7.68 26.43 6.81
C LEU A 211 -8.50 26.09 5.57
N LEU A 212 -8.79 24.81 5.38
CA LEU A 212 -9.67 24.38 4.30
C LEU A 212 -11.13 24.58 4.69
N GLU A 213 -11.90 25.19 3.80
CA GLU A 213 -13.36 25.19 3.92
C GLU A 213 -13.87 23.74 3.89
N THR A 214 -14.55 23.31 4.95
CA THR A 214 -15.15 21.97 5.03
C THR A 214 -16.63 22.08 4.64
N PRO A 215 -17.11 21.31 3.65
CA PRO A 215 -18.54 21.32 3.31
C PRO A 215 -19.38 20.89 4.53
N GLY A 216 -20.19 21.81 5.06
CA GLY A 216 -21.10 21.54 6.19
C GLY A 216 -20.59 21.90 7.58
N ALA A 217 -19.40 22.51 7.73
CA ALA A 217 -18.95 23.04 9.01
C ALA A 217 -19.55 24.44 9.28
N THR A 218 -20.12 24.65 10.48
CA THR A 218 -20.50 25.99 10.95
C THR A 218 -19.27 26.89 11.06
N PRO A 219 -19.40 28.22 10.90
CA PRO A 219 -18.27 29.14 11.00
C PRO A 219 -17.58 28.95 12.36
N GLN A 220 -16.39 28.36 12.37
CA GLN A 220 -15.59 28.31 13.59
C GLN A 220 -15.01 29.70 13.82
N LYS A 221 -15.12 30.17 15.08
CA LYS A 221 -14.47 31.41 15.52
C LYS A 221 -12.99 31.34 15.17
N LEU A 222 -12.44 32.43 14.64
CA LEU A 222 -10.99 32.64 14.54
C LEU A 222 -10.39 32.45 15.94
N SER A 223 -9.91 31.26 16.27
CA SER A 223 -8.91 31.12 17.32
C SER A 223 -7.66 31.77 16.78
N ASN A 224 -6.99 32.62 17.58
CA ASN A 224 -5.68 33.18 17.28
C ASN A 224 -4.71 32.04 16.90
N GLN A 225 -4.64 31.69 15.62
CA GLN A 225 -3.61 30.82 15.11
C GLN A 225 -2.39 31.70 14.99
N GLU A 226 -1.48 31.54 15.95
CA GLU A 226 -0.10 31.97 15.77
C GLU A 226 0.34 31.47 14.40
N VAL A 227 0.77 32.38 13.53
CA VAL A 227 1.31 32.04 12.22
C VAL A 227 2.50 31.12 12.48
N MET A 228 2.30 29.81 12.34
CA MET A 228 3.39 28.85 12.46
C MET A 228 4.33 29.11 11.28
N THR A 229 5.46 29.75 11.56
CA THR A 229 6.53 29.89 10.59
C THR A 229 7.15 28.51 10.40
N LEU A 230 6.84 27.85 9.28
CA LEU A 230 7.41 26.56 8.93
C LEU A 230 8.94 26.68 8.82
N THR A 231 9.67 25.77 9.48
CA THR A 231 11.10 25.63 9.22
C THR A 231 11.35 24.90 7.90
N SER A 232 12.58 24.94 7.40
CA SER A 232 12.96 24.19 6.18
C SER A 232 12.81 22.68 6.36
N ASN A 233 13.02 22.15 7.57
CA ASN A 233 12.80 20.75 7.90
C ASN A 233 11.31 20.41 7.93
N ASP A 234 10.47 21.26 8.53
CA ASP A 234 9.02 21.04 8.56
C ASP A 234 8.44 21.01 7.14
N LEU A 235 8.87 21.94 6.27
CA LEU A 235 8.46 21.96 4.87
C LEU A 235 8.92 20.69 4.14
N GLN A 236 10.13 20.22 4.41
CA GLN A 236 10.62 18.97 3.82
C GLN A 236 9.74 17.79 4.24
N ASP A 237 9.40 17.66 5.51
CA ASP A 237 8.55 16.58 6.02
C ASP A 237 7.13 16.64 5.45
N VAL A 238 6.55 17.85 5.36
CA VAL A 238 5.25 18.07 4.71
C VAL A 238 5.28 17.66 3.24
N LEU A 239 6.32 18.05 2.49
CA LEU A 239 6.45 17.68 1.09
C LEU A 239 6.68 16.17 0.92
N LEU A 240 7.46 15.53 1.78
CA LEU A 240 7.66 14.08 1.75
C LEU A 240 6.34 13.35 2.02
N TYR A 241 5.62 13.74 3.06
CA TYR A 241 4.35 13.12 3.41
C TYR A 241 3.26 13.32 2.35
N LEU A 242 3.17 14.52 1.77
CA LEU A 242 2.23 14.80 0.68
C LEU A 242 2.64 14.09 -0.62
N THR A 243 3.94 13.92 -0.88
CA THR A 243 4.42 13.11 -2.02
C THR A 243 3.98 11.66 -1.85
N ASP A 244 4.19 11.07 -0.67
CA ASP A 244 3.78 9.70 -0.36
C ASP A 244 2.26 9.53 -0.50
N THR A 245 1.48 10.40 0.14
CA THR A 245 0.01 10.37 0.10
C THR A 245 -0.52 10.47 -1.34
N SER A 246 -0.06 11.46 -2.09
CA SER A 246 -0.57 11.72 -3.45
C SER A 246 -0.17 10.62 -4.45
N LEU A 247 1.03 10.07 -4.34
CA LEU A 247 1.48 8.98 -5.20
C LEU A 247 0.78 7.67 -4.85
N THR A 248 0.61 7.34 -3.58
CA THR A 248 -0.09 6.14 -3.14
C THR A 248 -1.53 6.13 -3.65
N LEU A 249 -2.26 7.24 -3.50
CA LEU A 249 -3.62 7.38 -4.04
C LEU A 249 -3.65 7.28 -5.57
N HIS A 250 -2.71 7.94 -6.25
CA HIS A 250 -2.62 7.88 -7.71
C HIS A 250 -2.38 6.44 -8.19
N ARG A 251 -1.45 5.71 -7.57
CA ARG A 251 -1.12 4.33 -7.94
C ARG A 251 -2.27 3.38 -7.66
N PHE A 252 -2.96 3.55 -6.54
CA PHE A 252 -4.13 2.74 -6.24
C PHE A 252 -5.23 2.91 -7.28
N LEU A 253 -5.58 4.14 -7.67
CA LEU A 253 -6.61 4.39 -8.68
C LEU A 253 -6.18 4.00 -10.11
N GLU A 254 -4.88 4.00 -10.39
CA GLU A 254 -4.34 3.48 -11.65
C GLU A 254 -4.46 1.95 -11.72
N VAL A 255 -4.17 1.25 -10.62
CA VAL A 255 -4.24 -0.22 -10.52
C VAL A 255 -5.68 -0.72 -10.39
N TYR A 256 -6.53 0.00 -9.67
CA TYR A 256 -7.92 -0.40 -9.43
C TYR A 256 -8.89 0.77 -9.66
N PRO A 257 -9.17 1.11 -10.94
CA PRO A 257 -10.02 2.24 -11.30
C PRO A 257 -11.43 2.19 -10.71
N THR A 258 -11.98 1.00 -10.46
CA THR A 258 -13.31 0.81 -9.86
C THR A 258 -13.45 1.50 -8.50
N ALA A 259 -12.36 1.65 -7.75
CA ALA A 259 -12.37 2.42 -6.49
C ALA A 259 -12.77 3.89 -6.68
N ALA A 260 -12.58 4.47 -7.88
CA ALA A 260 -12.98 5.85 -8.18
C ALA A 260 -14.44 6.16 -7.85
N ALA A 261 -15.35 5.18 -7.99
CA ALA A 261 -16.74 5.34 -7.63
C ALA A 261 -16.94 5.67 -6.14
N VAL A 262 -16.14 5.07 -5.25
CA VAL A 262 -16.15 5.36 -3.81
C VAL A 262 -15.65 6.78 -3.56
N PHE A 263 -14.54 7.17 -4.19
CA PHE A 263 -13.96 8.52 -4.06
C PHE A 263 -14.95 9.60 -4.53
N HIS A 264 -15.57 9.40 -5.69
CA HIS A 264 -16.57 10.30 -6.25
C HIS A 264 -17.77 10.46 -5.31
N LYS A 265 -18.30 9.35 -4.77
CA LYS A 265 -19.47 9.36 -3.87
C LYS A 265 -19.22 10.17 -2.58
N HIS A 266 -17.98 10.27 -2.12
CA HIS A 266 -17.60 11.08 -0.96
C HIS A 266 -17.24 12.52 -1.30
N GLY A 267 -17.41 12.96 -2.55
CA GLY A 267 -17.05 14.32 -2.97
C GLY A 267 -15.55 14.57 -2.98
N PHE A 268 -14.71 13.53 -3.13
CA PHE A 268 -13.26 13.66 -3.04
C PHE A 268 -12.67 14.65 -4.05
N CYS A 269 -13.26 14.76 -5.25
CA CYS A 269 -12.85 15.74 -6.26
C CYS A 269 -12.93 17.19 -5.74
N SER A 270 -13.99 17.56 -5.03
CA SER A 270 -14.16 18.90 -4.47
C SER A 270 -13.15 19.18 -3.36
N VAL A 271 -12.92 18.20 -2.48
CA VAL A 271 -11.90 18.29 -1.43
C VAL A 271 -10.51 18.47 -2.04
N LEU A 272 -10.19 17.69 -3.06
CA LEU A 272 -8.89 17.74 -3.73
C LEU A 272 -8.66 19.06 -4.47
N ALA A 273 -9.68 19.60 -5.13
CA ALA A 273 -9.63 20.91 -5.78
C ALA A 273 -9.40 22.03 -4.75
N ASN A 274 -10.19 22.04 -3.67
CA ASN A 274 -10.03 23.02 -2.59
C ASN A 274 -8.65 22.93 -1.92
N PHE A 275 -8.16 21.72 -1.66
CA PHE A 275 -6.80 21.52 -1.15
C PHE A 275 -5.75 22.06 -2.13
N TYR A 276 -5.90 21.75 -3.42
CA TYR A 276 -4.93 22.16 -4.44
C TYR A 276 -4.86 23.69 -4.57
N ASP A 277 -6.00 24.38 -4.60
CA ASP A 277 -6.06 25.82 -4.79
C ASP A 277 -5.48 26.61 -3.61
N ASN A 278 -5.64 26.10 -2.39
CA ASN A 278 -5.17 26.81 -1.18
C ASN A 278 -3.76 26.39 -0.74
N VAL A 279 -3.41 25.10 -0.82
CA VAL A 279 -2.15 24.59 -0.25
C VAL A 279 -0.99 24.66 -1.24
N MET A 280 -1.21 24.42 -2.52
CA MET A 280 -0.11 24.41 -3.51
C MET A 280 0.56 25.77 -3.69
N PRO A 281 -0.16 26.92 -3.72
CA PRO A 281 0.47 28.23 -3.76
C PRO A 281 1.31 28.51 -2.51
N GLU A 282 0.82 28.10 -1.34
CA GLU A 282 1.51 28.30 -0.07
C GLU A 282 2.81 27.51 -0.01
N LEU A 283 2.78 26.20 -0.34
CA LEU A 283 3.98 25.38 -0.44
C LEU A 283 5.01 25.97 -1.42
N ARG A 284 4.55 26.53 -2.55
CA ARG A 284 5.43 27.19 -3.52
C ARG A 284 6.03 28.49 -2.98
N SER A 285 5.26 29.25 -2.19
CA SER A 285 5.71 30.48 -1.53
C SER A 285 6.79 30.16 -0.50
N GLN A 286 6.52 29.22 0.42
CA GLN A 286 7.44 28.76 1.45
C GLN A 286 8.75 28.24 0.87
N LEU A 287 8.68 27.42 -0.20
CA LEU A 287 9.86 26.91 -0.89
C LEU A 287 10.75 28.03 -1.48
N LYS A 288 10.17 29.19 -1.85
CA LYS A 288 10.94 30.33 -2.33
C LYS A 288 11.56 31.12 -1.19
N GLN A 289 10.79 31.37 -0.14
CA GLN A 289 11.15 32.26 0.98
C GLN A 289 12.14 31.63 1.96
N LEU A 290 12.07 30.32 2.18
CA LEU A 290 12.96 29.64 3.12
C LEU A 290 14.36 29.43 2.53
N ASP A 291 15.34 29.54 3.42
CA ASP A 291 16.72 29.17 3.18
C ASP A 291 16.92 27.67 3.44
N PHE A 292 17.69 27.04 2.55
CA PHE A 292 17.98 25.61 2.62
C PHE A 292 19.49 25.39 2.76
N PRO A 293 19.93 24.30 3.42
CA PRO A 293 21.34 24.00 3.61
C PRO A 293 22.15 23.93 2.31
N SER A 294 21.50 23.56 1.19
CA SER A 294 22.12 23.49 -0.12
C SER A 294 21.12 23.79 -1.24
N SER A 295 21.64 24.23 -2.39
CA SER A 295 20.85 24.42 -3.62
C SER A 295 20.28 23.11 -4.15
N SER A 296 20.99 21.99 -3.95
CA SER A 296 20.52 20.65 -4.34
C SER A 296 19.29 20.22 -3.55
N THR A 297 19.25 20.47 -2.23
CA THR A 297 18.06 20.18 -1.40
C THR A 297 16.85 20.98 -1.89
N LYS A 298 17.01 22.28 -2.13
CA LYS A 298 15.92 23.12 -2.67
C LYS A 298 15.41 22.60 -4.02
N MET A 299 16.29 22.16 -4.91
CA MET A 299 15.93 21.57 -6.20
C MET A 299 15.18 20.25 -6.05
N GLN A 300 15.61 19.37 -5.14
CA GLN A 300 14.91 18.11 -4.86
C GLN A 300 13.48 18.35 -4.33
N LEU A 301 13.31 19.30 -3.41
CA LEU A 301 11.99 19.68 -2.89
C LEU A 301 11.10 20.31 -3.98
N ALA A 302 11.68 21.13 -4.87
CA ALA A 302 10.96 21.67 -6.02
C ALA A 302 10.47 20.57 -6.98
N ASN A 303 11.31 19.55 -7.23
CA ASN A 303 10.92 18.39 -8.03
C ASN A 303 9.80 17.59 -7.36
N LYS A 304 9.87 17.38 -6.04
CA LYS A 304 8.79 16.72 -5.27
C LYS A 304 7.47 17.51 -5.38
N LEU A 305 7.51 18.83 -5.29
CA LEU A 305 6.33 19.68 -5.48
C LEU A 305 5.70 19.51 -6.88
N GLN A 306 6.50 19.35 -7.94
CA GLN A 306 5.97 19.03 -9.28
C GLN A 306 5.35 17.64 -9.35
N VAL A 307 5.95 16.65 -8.69
CA VAL A 307 5.42 15.29 -8.61
C VAL A 307 4.08 15.28 -7.87
N ILE A 308 3.98 15.98 -6.74
CA ILE A 308 2.72 16.17 -6.01
C ILE A 308 1.67 16.77 -6.93
N ARG A 309 1.99 17.88 -7.60
CA ARG A 309 1.08 18.58 -8.51
C ARG A 309 0.51 17.64 -9.57
N LYS A 310 1.39 16.89 -10.24
CA LYS A 310 0.99 15.91 -11.25
C LYS A 310 0.11 14.82 -10.65
N SER A 311 0.48 14.29 -9.49
CA SER A 311 -0.20 13.16 -8.86
C SER A 311 -1.61 13.53 -8.38
N LEU A 312 -1.79 14.70 -7.77
CA LEU A 312 -3.12 15.19 -7.38
C LEU A 312 -4.04 15.38 -8.60
N VAL A 313 -3.54 15.99 -9.68
CA VAL A 313 -4.32 16.15 -10.92
C VAL A 313 -4.64 14.78 -11.54
N SER A 314 -3.70 13.84 -11.53
CA SER A 314 -3.93 12.47 -12.01
C SER A 314 -5.01 11.75 -11.20
N VAL A 315 -5.04 11.92 -9.87
CA VAL A 315 -6.09 11.36 -9.00
C VAL A 315 -7.45 11.96 -9.38
N PHE A 316 -7.54 13.28 -9.49
CA PHE A 316 -8.78 13.95 -9.92
C PHE A 316 -9.26 13.41 -11.27
N HIS A 317 -8.35 13.36 -12.24
CA HIS A 317 -8.65 12.87 -13.58
C HIS A 317 -9.07 11.40 -13.58
N ALA A 318 -8.42 10.53 -12.81
CA ALA A 318 -8.79 9.12 -12.72
C ALA A 318 -10.23 8.95 -12.22
N VAL A 319 -10.65 9.77 -11.26
CA VAL A 319 -12.02 9.75 -10.74
C VAL A 319 -13.03 10.19 -11.82
N VAL A 320 -12.80 11.34 -12.46
CA VAL A 320 -13.69 11.87 -13.51
C VAL A 320 -13.73 10.95 -14.74
N GLN A 321 -12.57 10.44 -15.14
CA GLN A 321 -12.45 9.54 -16.29
C GLN A 321 -13.30 8.28 -16.06
N HIS A 322 -13.14 7.63 -14.90
CA HIS A 322 -13.85 6.38 -14.63
C HIS A 322 -15.34 6.58 -14.41
N VAL A 323 -15.76 7.61 -13.66
CA VAL A 323 -17.16 7.76 -13.25
C VAL A 323 -18.01 8.52 -14.27
N CYS A 324 -17.41 9.46 -15.01
CA CYS A 324 -18.15 10.34 -15.92
C CYS A 324 -17.85 10.05 -17.40
N LEU A 325 -16.57 10.02 -17.79
CA LEU A 325 -16.20 9.99 -19.22
C LEU A 325 -16.33 8.60 -19.83
N THR A 326 -15.80 7.56 -19.18
CA THR A 326 -15.85 6.19 -19.69
C THR A 326 -17.28 5.70 -19.91
N PRO A 327 -18.25 5.89 -18.98
CA PRO A 327 -19.63 5.46 -19.20
C PRO A 327 -20.29 6.14 -20.41
N VAL A 328 -19.99 7.42 -20.67
CA VAL A 328 -20.51 8.12 -21.85
C VAL A 328 -19.92 7.53 -23.14
N LEU A 329 -18.62 7.21 -23.14
CA LEU A 329 -17.96 6.61 -24.31
C LEU A 329 -18.40 5.17 -24.59
N GLU A 330 -18.72 4.40 -23.55
CA GLU A 330 -19.21 3.03 -23.68
C GLU A 330 -20.68 2.98 -24.12
N ASN A 331 -21.51 3.88 -23.59
CA ASN A 331 -22.93 3.98 -23.98
C ASN A 331 -23.15 4.65 -25.35
N ALA A 332 -22.11 5.22 -25.95
CA ALA A 332 -22.14 5.78 -27.30
C ALA A 332 -21.81 4.75 -28.40
N LYS A 333 -21.45 3.51 -28.03
CA LYS A 333 -21.20 2.39 -28.95
C LYS A 333 -22.42 1.48 -29.07
#